data_AF-A0AAD4LTF7-F1
#
_entry.id   AF-A0AAD4LTF7-F1
#
_cell.length_a   1.000
_cell.length_b   1.000
_cell.length_c   1.000
_cell.angle_alpha   90.00
_cell.angle_beta   90.00
_cell.angle_gamma   90.00
#
_symmetry.space_group_name_H-M   'P 1'
#
loop_
_entity.id
_entity.type
_entity.pdbx_description
1 polymer ?
#
loop_
_entity_poly.entity_id
_entity_poly.type
_entity_poly.pdbx_seq_one_letter_code
_entity_poly.pdbx_strand_id
1 'polypeptide(L)'
;MGASQSTSSHPHPPARALHVLRVTPSSPASQANIEAFFDFVVGLEGDTHSSRKSLDAAELEAIVEKNEGKSLSLLVWNSKSQTTRVVKITPSRTWSQQSLSAHAAKDAGPGTQPSLLGLSMRICEPEFTLENVWHVLDVLEGSPAESAGLVPYGDWIIGWSGGVLGAEGDFYDVVEAHIDKPLRVYVYSYDFDTIREVVLVPNRQWGGEGLLGCVFGFGLLHRIP
;
A
#
# COMPACT_ATOMS: atom_id res chain seq x y z
N MET A 1 -49.13 -7.06 -6.90
CA MET A 1 -48.17 -7.48 -5.86
C MET A 1 -46.78 -7.34 -6.47
N GLY A 2 -46.21 -6.13 -6.41
CA GLY A 2 -44.89 -5.83 -6.96
C GLY A 2 -43.81 -6.17 -5.95
N ALA A 3 -42.92 -7.09 -6.30
CA ALA A 3 -41.71 -7.34 -5.53
C ALA A 3 -40.67 -6.31 -5.96
N SER A 4 -40.48 -5.29 -5.12
CA SER A 4 -39.32 -4.40 -5.19
C SER A 4 -38.07 -5.20 -4.81
N GLN A 5 -37.28 -5.59 -5.81
CA GLN A 5 -35.90 -5.99 -5.56
C GLN A 5 -35.14 -4.74 -5.13
N SER A 6 -34.68 -4.74 -3.88
CA SER A 6 -33.76 -3.74 -3.37
C SER A 6 -32.38 -4.09 -3.92
N THR A 7 -31.95 -3.44 -5.01
CA THR A 7 -30.54 -3.43 -5.38
C THR A 7 -29.84 -2.50 -4.39
N SER A 8 -29.32 -3.04 -3.30
CA SER A 8 -28.33 -2.34 -2.48
C SER A 8 -27.10 -2.12 -3.35
N SER A 9 -26.99 -0.94 -3.96
CA SER A 9 -25.81 -0.53 -4.72
C SER A 9 -24.68 -0.21 -3.73
N HIS A 10 -24.16 -1.24 -3.07
CA HIS A 10 -22.85 -1.13 -2.45
C HIS A 10 -21.84 -0.90 -3.58
N PRO A 11 -21.04 0.17 -3.53
CA PRO A 11 -19.98 0.38 -4.49
C PRO A 11 -18.99 -0.78 -4.34
N HIS A 12 -19.05 -1.74 -5.26
CA HIS A 12 -18.15 -2.89 -5.26
C HIS A 12 -16.73 -2.41 -5.60
N PRO A 13 -15.70 -2.89 -4.89
CA PRO A 13 -14.32 -2.59 -5.27
C PRO A 13 -14.07 -2.92 -6.75
N PRO A 14 -13.21 -2.14 -7.42
CA PRO A 14 -12.87 -2.40 -8.81
C PRO A 14 -12.16 -3.75 -8.91
N ALA A 15 -12.49 -4.57 -9.91
CA ALA A 15 -11.92 -5.92 -10.03
C ALA A 15 -10.39 -5.92 -10.14
N ARG A 16 -9.80 -4.90 -10.79
CA ARG A 16 -8.35 -4.69 -10.89
C ARG A 16 -8.04 -3.21 -10.85
N ALA A 17 -6.98 -2.84 -10.14
CA ALA A 17 -6.52 -1.46 -10.04
C ALA A 17 -5.01 -1.38 -9.76
N LEU A 18 -4.45 -0.17 -9.92
CA LEU A 18 -3.10 0.15 -9.49
C LEU A 18 -3.13 0.62 -8.04
N HIS A 19 -2.76 -0.26 -7.13
CA HIS A 19 -2.71 0.01 -5.69
C HIS A 19 -1.51 0.87 -5.34
N VAL A 20 -1.77 1.97 -4.63
CA VAL A 20 -0.72 2.88 -4.17
C VAL A 20 -0.03 2.26 -2.96
N LEU A 21 1.25 1.92 -3.08
CA LEU A 21 2.04 1.35 -1.99
C LEU A 21 2.76 2.43 -1.19
N ARG A 22 3.25 3.46 -1.87
CA ARG A 22 4.01 4.54 -1.26
C ARG A 22 3.73 5.84 -2.00
N VAL A 23 3.65 6.91 -1.21
CA VAL A 23 3.62 8.29 -1.68
C VAL A 23 4.85 8.99 -1.13
N THR A 24 5.71 9.50 -2.01
CA THR A 24 6.93 10.19 -1.60
C THR A 24 6.59 11.59 -1.10
N PRO A 25 7.08 12.02 0.08
CA PRO A 25 6.81 13.36 0.60
C PRO A 25 7.23 14.46 -0.39
N SER A 26 6.46 15.55 -0.43
CA SER A 26 6.68 16.69 -1.33
C SER A 26 6.58 16.41 -2.84
N SER A 27 6.20 15.19 -3.24
CA SER A 27 5.93 14.84 -4.64
C SER A 27 4.57 15.37 -5.13
N PRO A 28 4.34 15.41 -6.46
CA PRO A 28 3.03 15.72 -7.02
C PRO A 28 1.90 14.87 -6.45
N ALA A 29 2.14 13.58 -6.19
CA ALA A 29 1.15 12.70 -5.58
C ALA A 29 0.82 13.07 -4.13
N SER A 30 1.84 13.44 -3.35
CA SER A 30 1.64 13.93 -1.97
C SER A 30 0.83 15.23 -1.96
N GLN A 31 1.10 16.16 -2.89
CA GLN A 31 0.37 17.41 -3.02
C GLN A 31 -1.08 17.22 -3.50
N ALA A 32 -1.33 16.14 -4.22
CA ALA A 32 -2.65 15.78 -4.74
C ALA A 32 -3.51 14.98 -3.72
N ASN A 33 -3.05 14.82 -2.48
CA ASN A 33 -3.71 14.05 -1.42
C ASN A 33 -4.05 12.61 -1.84
N ILE A 34 -3.10 11.95 -2.48
CA ILE A 34 -3.14 10.50 -2.67
C ILE A 34 -2.65 9.83 -1.39
N GLU A 35 -3.40 8.86 -0.89
CA GLU A 35 -3.13 8.09 0.32
C GLU A 35 -2.46 6.75 -0.03
N ALA A 36 -1.35 6.44 0.64
CA ALA A 36 -0.74 5.12 0.52
C ALA A 36 -1.69 4.05 1.11
N PHE A 37 -1.64 2.85 0.52
CA PHE A 37 -2.45 1.66 0.77
C PHE A 37 -3.96 1.78 0.55
N PHE A 38 -4.57 2.92 0.81
CA PHE A 38 -6.02 3.06 0.69
C PHE A 38 -6.48 3.51 -0.68
N ASP A 39 -5.62 4.18 -1.45
CA ASP A 39 -5.95 4.61 -2.80
C ASP A 39 -5.54 3.60 -3.88
N PHE A 40 -6.44 3.47 -4.84
CA PHE A 40 -6.29 2.62 -6.02
C PHE A 40 -6.59 3.46 -7.25
N VAL A 41 -5.59 3.62 -8.13
CA VAL A 41 -5.79 4.30 -9.41
C VAL A 41 -6.51 3.32 -10.34
N VAL A 42 -7.73 3.70 -10.75
CA VAL A 42 -8.61 2.86 -11.57
C VAL A 42 -8.71 3.31 -13.02
N GLY A 43 -8.27 4.53 -13.33
CA GLY A 43 -8.35 5.09 -14.67
C GLY A 43 -8.00 6.58 -14.73
N LEU A 44 -8.32 7.21 -15.86
CA LEU A 44 -8.24 8.65 -16.06
C LEU A 44 -9.59 9.20 -16.51
N GLU A 45 -9.89 10.43 -16.11
CA GLU A 45 -11.11 11.14 -16.54
C GLU A 45 -11.00 11.49 -18.04
N GLY A 46 -12.09 11.24 -18.79
CA GLY A 46 -12.16 11.52 -20.23
C GLY A 46 -11.69 10.38 -21.14
N ASP A 47 -11.18 9.28 -20.59
CA ASP A 47 -10.87 8.08 -21.38
C ASP A 47 -12.14 7.24 -21.62
N THR A 48 -12.90 7.62 -22.64
CA THR A 48 -14.15 6.94 -23.05
C THR A 48 -13.93 5.52 -23.60
N HIS A 49 -12.69 5.06 -23.77
CA HIS A 49 -12.38 3.69 -24.22
C HIS A 49 -12.22 2.66 -23.09
N SER A 50 -12.18 3.10 -21.83
CA SER A 50 -11.78 2.29 -20.67
C SER A 50 -12.88 1.46 -20.01
N SER A 51 -14.13 1.46 -20.51
CA SER A 51 -15.25 0.76 -19.84
C SER A 51 -15.08 -0.77 -19.67
N ARG A 52 -14.03 -1.38 -20.24
CA ARG A 52 -13.69 -2.81 -20.05
C ARG A 52 -12.21 -3.16 -19.87
N LYS A 53 -11.28 -2.20 -19.94
CA LYS A 53 -9.85 -2.49 -19.76
C LYS A 53 -9.37 -1.79 -18.48
N SER A 54 -8.97 -2.59 -17.50
CA SER A 54 -8.24 -2.08 -16.33
C SER A 54 -6.97 -1.41 -16.80
N LEU A 55 -6.74 -0.15 -16.40
CA LEU A 55 -5.51 0.58 -16.67
C LEU A 55 -4.30 -0.25 -16.21
N ASP A 56 -3.38 -0.53 -17.13
CA ASP A 56 -2.13 -1.19 -16.77
C ASP A 56 -1.04 -0.18 -16.36
N ALA A 57 0.02 -0.67 -15.73
CA ALA A 57 1.09 0.18 -15.22
C ALA A 57 1.86 0.89 -16.35
N ALA A 58 2.06 0.22 -17.49
CA ALA A 58 2.84 0.74 -18.62
C ALA A 58 2.06 1.80 -19.41
N GLU A 59 0.75 1.61 -19.56
CA GLU A 59 -0.19 2.58 -20.12
C GLU A 59 -0.20 3.85 -19.28
N LEU A 60 -0.33 3.73 -17.94
CA LEU A 60 -0.25 4.88 -17.05
C LEU A 60 1.11 5.58 -17.15
N GLU A 61 2.20 4.84 -17.15
CA GLU A 61 3.56 5.40 -17.29
C GLU A 61 3.71 6.20 -18.59
N ALA A 62 3.30 5.64 -19.73
CA ALA A 62 3.34 6.33 -21.02
C ALA A 62 2.47 7.60 -21.06
N ILE A 63 1.30 7.57 -20.42
CA ILE A 63 0.41 8.74 -20.31
C ILE A 63 1.05 9.83 -19.45
N VAL A 64 1.63 9.45 -18.31
CA VAL A 64 2.29 10.36 -17.37
C VAL A 64 3.49 11.04 -18.04
N GLU A 65 4.31 10.28 -18.77
CA GLU A 65 5.45 10.79 -19.54
C GLU A 65 5.03 11.82 -20.59
N LYS A 66 4.00 11.50 -21.39
CA LYS A 66 3.50 12.38 -22.45
C LYS A 66 2.90 13.70 -21.92
N ASN A 67 2.51 13.74 -20.65
CA ASN A 67 1.82 14.84 -20.02
C ASN A 67 2.66 15.54 -18.93
N GLU A 68 3.98 15.43 -18.96
CA GLU A 68 4.84 16.24 -18.09
C GLU A 68 4.51 17.74 -18.23
N GLY A 69 4.33 18.41 -17.08
CA GLY A 69 3.93 19.82 -16.99
C GLY A 69 2.46 20.11 -17.28
N LYS A 70 1.64 19.10 -17.60
CA LYS A 70 0.20 19.26 -17.88
C LYS A 70 -0.63 18.59 -16.78
N SER A 71 -1.77 19.18 -16.46
CA SER A 71 -2.68 18.58 -15.47
C SER A 71 -3.36 17.33 -16.05
N LEU A 72 -3.29 16.24 -15.28
CA LEU A 72 -4.00 14.97 -15.49
C LEU A 72 -5.09 14.82 -14.42
N SER A 73 -6.24 14.27 -14.82
CA SER A 73 -7.31 13.88 -13.91
C SER A 73 -7.29 12.35 -13.73
N LEU A 74 -6.77 11.87 -12.61
CA LEU A 74 -6.80 10.45 -12.25
C LEU A 74 -8.14 10.10 -11.59
N LEU A 75 -8.69 8.94 -11.91
CA LEU A 75 -9.79 8.33 -11.17
C LEU A 75 -9.18 7.45 -10.08
N VAL A 76 -9.47 7.79 -8.83
CA VAL A 76 -8.90 7.12 -7.65
C VAL A 76 -10.02 6.60 -6.78
N TRP A 77 -10.10 5.28 -6.62
CA TRP A 77 -10.99 4.64 -5.65
C TRP A 77 -10.28 4.52 -4.30
N ASN A 78 -10.95 4.92 -3.23
CA ASN A 78 -10.42 4.84 -1.87
C ASN A 78 -11.15 3.73 -1.10
N SER A 79 -10.39 2.84 -0.47
CA SER A 79 -10.96 1.68 0.23
C SER A 79 -11.61 2.02 1.57
N LYS A 80 -11.20 3.10 2.26
CA LYS A 80 -11.85 3.55 3.51
C LYS A 80 -13.23 4.13 3.22
N SER A 81 -13.32 5.04 2.25
CA SER A 81 -14.59 5.70 1.91
C SER A 81 -15.47 4.87 0.98
N GLN A 82 -14.90 3.86 0.34
CA GLN A 82 -15.54 3.07 -0.73
C GLN A 82 -16.08 3.94 -1.88
N THR A 83 -15.42 5.06 -2.17
CA THR A 83 -15.81 5.99 -3.24
C THR A 83 -14.69 6.28 -4.22
N THR A 84 -15.07 6.59 -5.46
CA THR A 84 -14.14 7.05 -6.50
C THR A 84 -14.16 8.58 -6.57
N ARG A 85 -12.98 9.19 -6.56
CA ARG A 85 -12.81 10.64 -6.71
C ARG A 85 -11.88 10.97 -7.88
N VAL A 86 -12.06 12.16 -8.43
CA VAL A 86 -11.15 12.72 -9.44
C VAL A 86 -10.02 13.43 -8.72
N VAL A 87 -8.78 13.00 -8.97
CA VAL A 87 -7.56 13.59 -8.43
C VAL A 87 -6.82 14.31 -9.56
N LYS A 88 -6.70 15.64 -9.45
CA LYS A 88 -5.91 16.43 -10.39
C LYS A 88 -4.45 16.42 -9.97
N ILE A 89 -3.58 15.98 -10.85
CA ILE A 89 -2.13 15.88 -10.61
C ILE A 89 -1.37 16.44 -11.80
N THR A 90 -0.25 17.12 -11.55
CA THR A 90 0.63 17.62 -12.62
C THR A 90 1.95 16.87 -12.55
N PRO A 91 2.22 15.92 -13.47
CA PRO A 91 3.50 15.23 -13.52
C PRO A 91 4.64 16.21 -13.72
N SER A 92 5.73 16.04 -12.98
CA SER A 92 6.92 16.91 -13.09
C SER A 92 8.16 16.18 -12.60
N ARG A 93 9.33 16.42 -13.23
CA ARG A 93 10.62 15.96 -12.69
C ARG A 93 11.27 16.97 -11.74
N THR A 94 10.72 18.18 -11.61
CA THR A 94 11.33 19.23 -10.79
C THR A 94 11.45 18.85 -9.31
N TRP A 95 10.47 18.11 -8.78
CA TRP A 95 10.49 17.65 -7.39
C TRP A 95 11.56 16.58 -7.14
N SER A 96 11.79 15.69 -8.11
CA SER A 96 12.73 14.58 -7.98
C SER A 96 14.18 14.99 -8.30
N GLN A 97 14.38 16.06 -9.08
CA GLN A 97 15.70 16.68 -9.27
C GLN A 97 16.29 17.24 -7.97
N GLN A 98 15.46 17.72 -7.05
CA GLN A 98 15.91 18.22 -5.74
C GLN A 98 16.19 17.08 -4.74
N SER A 99 15.57 15.91 -4.89
CA SER A 99 15.70 14.77 -3.97
C SER A 99 16.82 13.79 -4.34
N LEU A 100 17.46 13.94 -5.51
CA LEU A 100 18.65 13.18 -5.88
C LEU A 100 19.84 13.65 -5.01
N SER A 101 19.88 13.19 -3.77
CA SER A 101 21.12 13.19 -3.01
C SER A 101 22.16 12.34 -3.75
N ALA A 102 23.44 12.71 -3.66
CA ALA A 102 24.53 11.98 -4.30
C ALA A 102 24.60 10.47 -3.94
N HIS A 103 23.88 10.04 -2.90
CA HIS A 103 23.74 8.64 -2.49
C HIS A 103 22.71 7.85 -3.30
N ALA A 104 21.55 8.45 -3.66
CA ALA A 104 20.53 7.77 -4.48
C ALA A 104 20.98 7.54 -5.93
N ALA A 105 21.91 8.36 -6.42
CA ALA A 105 22.50 8.20 -7.75
C ALA A 105 23.43 6.98 -7.88
N LYS A 106 23.90 6.39 -6.76
CA LYS A 106 24.78 5.20 -6.79
C LYS A 106 24.04 3.89 -7.01
N ASP A 107 22.78 3.81 -6.60
CA ASP A 107 21.92 2.62 -6.79
C ASP A 107 21.03 2.72 -8.04
N ALA A 108 21.04 3.86 -8.73
CA ALA A 108 20.36 4.04 -10.00
C ALA A 108 21.14 3.31 -11.11
N GLY A 109 20.57 2.21 -11.60
CA GLY A 109 21.08 1.53 -12.79
C GLY A 109 21.09 2.47 -14.01
N PRO A 110 21.93 2.20 -15.02
CA PRO A 110 21.94 2.98 -16.24
C PRO A 110 20.55 2.97 -16.88
N GLY A 111 19.89 4.13 -16.93
CA GLY A 111 18.57 4.32 -17.56
C GLY A 111 17.40 4.60 -16.61
N THR A 112 17.59 4.59 -15.29
CA THR A 112 16.50 4.93 -14.36
C THR A 112 16.21 6.44 -14.41
N GLN A 113 15.09 6.82 -15.04
CA GLN A 113 14.64 8.20 -15.03
C GLN A 113 13.98 8.56 -13.69
N PRO A 114 14.12 9.81 -13.23
CA PRO A 114 13.50 10.24 -11.98
C PRO A 114 11.97 10.24 -12.10
N SER A 115 11.29 9.80 -11.04
CA SER A 115 9.83 9.68 -11.02
C SER A 115 9.15 11.03 -11.29
N LEU A 116 8.05 11.00 -12.03
CA LEU A 116 7.21 12.14 -12.37
C LEU A 116 6.12 12.43 -11.33
N LEU A 117 5.68 11.41 -10.57
CA LEU A 117 4.55 11.53 -9.63
C LEU A 117 4.95 11.32 -8.17
N GLY A 118 5.98 10.51 -7.91
CA GLY A 118 6.36 10.09 -6.56
C GLY A 118 5.47 8.99 -5.99
N LEU A 119 4.92 8.15 -6.85
CA LEU A 119 4.14 6.96 -6.49
C LEU A 119 4.97 5.69 -6.67
N SER A 120 4.82 4.76 -5.74
CA SER A 120 5.09 3.33 -5.99
C SER A 120 3.75 2.62 -6.04
N MET A 121 3.53 1.82 -7.08
CA MET A 121 2.25 1.14 -7.32
C MET A 121 2.45 -0.30 -7.75
N ARG A 122 1.43 -1.13 -7.52
CA ARG A 122 1.34 -2.48 -8.10
C ARG A 122 -0.05 -2.71 -8.67
N ILE A 123 -0.15 -3.53 -9.71
CA ILE A 123 -1.45 -4.04 -10.15
C ILE A 123 -1.90 -5.09 -9.15
N CYS A 124 -3.12 -4.96 -8.64
CA CYS A 124 -3.73 -5.97 -7.79
C CYS A 124 -5.25 -6.02 -7.97
N GLU A 125 -5.84 -6.99 -7.27
CA GLU A 125 -7.27 -7.07 -7.01
C GLU A 125 -7.47 -6.49 -5.59
N PRO A 126 -8.16 -5.34 -5.44
CA PRO A 126 -8.30 -4.65 -4.17
C PRO A 126 -8.94 -5.50 -3.07
N GLU A 127 -9.96 -6.30 -3.41
CA GLU A 127 -10.65 -7.18 -2.45
C GLU A 127 -9.63 -8.06 -1.69
N PHE A 128 -8.79 -8.81 -2.41
CA PHE A 128 -7.77 -9.66 -1.81
C PHE A 128 -6.70 -8.87 -1.06
N THR A 129 -6.34 -7.68 -1.54
CA THR A 129 -5.30 -6.87 -0.90
C THR A 129 -5.74 -6.32 0.45
N LEU A 130 -7.02 -5.97 0.58
CA LEU A 130 -7.59 -5.44 1.82
C LEU A 130 -7.91 -6.55 2.83
N GLU A 131 -8.07 -7.79 2.35
CA GLU A 131 -8.26 -8.97 3.20
C GLU A 131 -6.95 -9.49 3.80
N ASN A 132 -5.85 -9.37 3.07
CA ASN A 132 -4.55 -9.91 3.46
C ASN A 132 -3.78 -8.94 4.36
N VAL A 133 -4.31 -8.74 5.56
CA VAL A 133 -3.71 -7.94 6.63
C VAL A 133 -3.67 -8.73 7.95
N TRP A 134 -2.64 -8.48 8.76
CA TRP A 134 -2.46 -9.13 10.07
C TRP A 134 -2.57 -8.09 11.16
N HIS A 135 -3.65 -8.15 11.93
CA HIS A 135 -3.90 -7.25 13.06
C HIS A 135 -2.99 -7.62 14.22
N VAL A 136 -2.20 -6.66 14.71
CA VAL A 136 -1.38 -6.82 15.92
C VAL A 136 -2.31 -6.87 17.12
N LEU A 137 -2.34 -7.98 17.86
CA LEU A 137 -3.13 -8.13 19.08
C LEU A 137 -2.23 -7.91 20.29
N ASP A 138 -2.06 -8.91 21.15
CA ASP A 138 -1.20 -8.81 22.32
C ASP A 138 0.29 -8.82 21.92
N VAL A 139 1.05 -7.89 22.49
CA VAL A 139 2.51 -7.78 22.35
C VAL A 139 3.13 -7.97 23.73
N LEU A 140 4.06 -8.91 23.84
CA LEU A 140 4.73 -9.23 25.10
C LEU A 140 5.88 -8.25 25.40
N GLU A 141 6.05 -7.91 26.67
CA GLU A 141 7.16 -7.06 27.13
C GLU A 141 8.52 -7.74 26.88
N GLY A 142 9.50 -6.96 26.43
CA GLY A 142 10.84 -7.43 26.06
C GLY A 142 10.88 -8.23 24.75
N SER A 143 9.77 -8.32 24.02
CA SER A 143 9.68 -9.11 22.79
C SER A 143 10.30 -8.42 21.58
N PRO A 144 10.64 -9.17 20.52
CA PRO A 144 11.04 -8.59 19.25
C PRO A 144 9.97 -7.67 18.63
N ALA A 145 8.68 -7.97 18.82
CA ALA A 145 7.60 -7.11 18.37
C ALA A 145 7.54 -5.77 19.11
N GLU A 146 7.68 -5.80 20.44
CA GLU A 146 7.73 -4.57 21.26
C GLU A 146 8.96 -3.75 20.90
N SER A 147 10.13 -4.40 20.79
CA SER A 147 11.40 -3.74 20.44
C SER A 147 11.35 -3.07 19.07
N ALA A 148 10.55 -3.61 18.14
CA ALA A 148 10.30 -3.03 16.83
C ALA A 148 9.25 -1.90 16.84
N GLY A 149 8.58 -1.69 17.97
CA GLY A 149 7.58 -0.64 18.16
C GLY A 149 6.21 -0.98 17.55
N LEU A 150 5.82 -2.26 17.52
CA LEU A 150 4.44 -2.64 17.21
C LEU A 150 3.51 -2.24 18.36
N VAL A 151 2.39 -1.63 18.00
CA VAL A 151 1.37 -1.15 18.93
C VAL A 151 0.21 -2.16 18.98
N PRO A 152 -0.07 -2.76 20.16
CA PRO A 152 -1.13 -3.74 20.29
C PRO A 152 -2.49 -3.10 19.98
N TYR A 153 -3.32 -3.81 19.21
CA TYR A 153 -4.66 -3.41 18.75
C TYR A 153 -4.76 -2.15 17.87
N GLY A 154 -3.65 -1.45 17.66
CA GLY A 154 -3.59 -0.22 16.87
C GLY A 154 -2.87 -0.38 15.53
N ASP A 155 -2.22 -1.52 15.30
CA ASP A 155 -1.38 -1.76 14.13
C ASP A 155 -1.85 -2.96 13.29
N TRP A 156 -1.66 -2.84 11.98
CA TRP A 156 -1.87 -3.90 11.00
C TRP A 156 -0.63 -4.07 10.14
N ILE A 157 -0.12 -5.29 10.03
CA ILE A 157 0.85 -5.62 9.00
C ILE A 157 0.09 -5.71 7.67
N ILE A 158 0.49 -4.89 6.71
CA ILE A 158 -0.17 -4.77 5.40
C ILE A 158 0.69 -5.31 4.24
N GLY A 159 1.92 -5.73 4.55
CA GLY A 159 2.83 -6.32 3.58
C GLY A 159 4.28 -6.29 4.05
N TRP A 160 5.18 -6.72 3.17
CA TRP A 160 6.62 -6.75 3.42
C TRP A 160 7.40 -6.46 2.14
N SER A 161 8.71 -6.24 2.24
CA SER A 161 9.53 -5.82 1.11
C SER A 161 9.82 -6.90 0.06
N GLY A 162 9.58 -8.18 0.36
CA GLY A 162 10.05 -9.30 -0.46
C GLY A 162 8.98 -10.01 -1.30
N GLY A 163 7.73 -9.54 -1.32
CA GLY A 163 6.71 -10.12 -2.18
C GLY A 163 5.26 -9.87 -1.75
N VAL A 164 4.36 -10.63 -2.34
CA VAL A 164 2.92 -10.63 -2.02
C VAL A 164 2.65 -11.67 -0.94
N LEU A 165 1.79 -11.32 0.02
CA LEU A 165 1.22 -12.26 0.99
C LEU A 165 -0.23 -12.51 0.58
N GLY A 166 -0.54 -13.78 0.28
CA GLY A 166 -1.80 -14.22 -0.31
C GLY A 166 -2.73 -14.95 0.67
N ALA A 167 -2.17 -15.55 1.71
CA ALA A 167 -2.91 -16.31 2.72
C ALA A 167 -2.35 -16.06 4.14
N GLU A 168 -3.15 -16.37 5.16
CA GLU A 168 -2.80 -16.20 6.58
C GLU A 168 -1.40 -16.73 6.92
N GLY A 169 -1.08 -17.95 6.43
CA GLY A 169 0.17 -18.66 6.68
C GLY A 169 1.41 -17.96 6.12
N ASP A 170 1.28 -17.21 5.03
CA ASP A 170 2.43 -16.66 4.29
C ASP A 170 3.26 -15.71 5.15
N PHE A 171 2.61 -14.93 6.02
CA PHE A 171 3.32 -14.04 6.94
C PHE A 171 4.16 -14.83 7.95
N TYR A 172 3.63 -15.92 8.48
CA TYR A 172 4.35 -16.78 9.42
C TYR A 172 5.56 -17.44 8.73
N ASP A 173 5.39 -17.93 7.51
CA ASP A 173 6.48 -18.50 6.70
C ASP A 173 7.60 -17.46 6.47
N VAL A 174 7.23 -16.21 6.18
CA VAL A 174 8.19 -15.11 6.02
C VAL A 174 8.92 -14.80 7.33
N VAL A 175 8.22 -14.80 8.47
CA VAL A 175 8.83 -14.61 9.80
C VAL A 175 9.81 -15.74 10.11
N GLU A 176 9.45 -17.00 9.84
CA GLU A 176 10.33 -18.15 10.04
C GLU A 176 11.57 -18.12 9.13
N ALA A 177 11.43 -17.65 7.89
CA ALA A 177 12.55 -17.48 6.98
C ALA A 177 13.55 -16.38 7.42
N HIS A 178 13.13 -15.48 8.30
CA HIS A 178 13.90 -14.33 8.80
C HIS A 178 14.37 -14.47 10.24
N ILE A 179 14.44 -15.69 10.78
CA ILE A 179 15.02 -15.91 12.11
C ILE A 179 16.45 -15.37 12.17
N ASP A 180 16.70 -14.56 13.21
CA ASP A 180 17.93 -13.82 13.49
C ASP A 180 18.35 -12.86 12.36
N LYS A 181 17.40 -12.42 11.52
CA LYS A 181 17.62 -11.52 10.40
C LYS A 181 16.58 -10.38 10.40
N PRO A 182 16.95 -9.20 9.90
CA PRO A 182 15.99 -8.10 9.76
C PRO A 182 14.93 -8.42 8.70
N LEU A 183 13.66 -8.37 9.11
CA LEU A 183 12.48 -8.48 8.28
C LEU A 183 11.79 -7.12 8.19
N ARG A 184 11.79 -6.50 7.00
CA ARG A 184 11.13 -5.21 6.76
C ARG A 184 9.67 -5.43 6.40
N VAL A 185 8.78 -4.94 7.26
CA VAL A 185 7.33 -4.97 7.08
C VAL A 185 6.77 -3.57 6.97
N TYR A 186 5.61 -3.44 6.33
CA TYR A 186 4.84 -2.21 6.29
C TYR A 186 3.67 -2.35 7.26
N VAL A 187 3.53 -1.36 8.13
CA VAL A 187 2.55 -1.34 9.21
C VAL A 187 1.64 -0.13 9.04
N TYR A 188 0.35 -0.37 8.95
CA TYR A 188 -0.67 0.66 9.08
C TYR A 188 -0.98 0.87 10.56
N SER A 189 -0.90 2.12 11.01
CA SER A 189 -1.31 2.53 12.35
C SER A 189 -2.67 3.23 12.28
N TYR A 190 -3.66 2.65 12.95
CA TYR A 190 -5.01 3.18 12.98
C TYR A 190 -5.09 4.52 13.72
N ASP A 191 -4.42 4.63 14.88
CA ASP A 191 -4.49 5.83 15.73
C ASP A 191 -3.94 7.08 15.03
N PHE A 192 -2.95 6.90 14.16
CA PHE A 192 -2.29 7.99 13.45
C PHE A 192 -2.71 8.10 11.98
N ASP A 193 -3.53 7.17 11.49
CA ASP A 193 -3.88 7.01 10.08
C ASP A 193 -2.67 7.11 9.14
N THR A 194 -1.60 6.39 9.48
CA THR A 194 -0.31 6.45 8.77
C THR A 194 0.27 5.08 8.52
N ILE A 195 1.14 4.98 7.52
CA ILE A 195 1.91 3.77 7.22
C ILE A 195 3.37 4.03 7.52
N ARG A 196 3.99 3.09 8.22
CA ARG A 196 5.41 3.13 8.52
C ARG A 196 6.09 1.81 8.18
N GLU A 197 7.37 1.90 7.83
CA GLU A 197 8.24 0.72 7.72
C GLU A 197 8.70 0.33 9.13
N VAL A 198 8.57 -0.94 9.47
CA VAL A 198 9.04 -1.52 10.73
C VAL A 198 10.02 -2.64 10.40
N VAL A 199 11.11 -2.72 11.15
CA VAL A 199 12.10 -3.79 11.03
C VAL A 199 11.93 -4.74 12.21
N LEU A 200 11.37 -5.92 11.94
CA LEU A 200 11.29 -7.00 12.90
C LEU A 200 12.58 -7.82 12.87
N VAL A 201 13.03 -8.32 14.02
CA VAL A 201 14.13 -9.29 14.08
C VAL A 201 13.61 -10.53 14.82
N PRO A 202 12.98 -11.49 14.10
CA PRO A 202 12.45 -12.70 14.69
C PRO A 202 13.56 -13.47 15.41
N ASN A 203 13.32 -13.92 16.64
CA ASN A 203 14.32 -14.58 17.48
C ASN A 203 13.65 -15.67 18.32
N ARG A 204 14.30 -16.81 18.56
CA ARG A 204 13.81 -17.85 19.51
C ARG A 204 14.36 -17.70 20.93
N GLN A 205 15.44 -16.95 21.09
CA GLN A 205 16.22 -16.83 22.33
C GLN A 205 15.88 -15.58 23.15
N TRP A 206 14.81 -14.85 22.79
CA TRP A 206 14.40 -13.62 23.50
C TRP A 206 13.75 -13.89 24.86
N GLY A 207 13.41 -15.15 25.17
CA GLY A 207 12.97 -15.58 26.51
C GLY A 207 11.47 -15.82 26.68
N GLY A 208 10.66 -15.58 25.64
CA GLY A 208 9.22 -15.88 25.63
C GLY A 208 8.81 -16.87 24.54
N GLU A 209 7.50 -16.91 24.25
CA GLU A 209 6.91 -17.83 23.27
C GLU A 209 6.91 -17.29 21.83
N GLY A 210 7.21 -18.16 20.87
CA GLY A 210 7.23 -17.81 19.46
C GLY A 210 8.42 -16.94 19.05
N LEU A 211 8.37 -16.44 17.82
CA LEU A 211 9.50 -15.71 17.21
C LEU A 211 9.46 -14.20 17.42
N LEU A 212 8.27 -13.65 17.67
CA LEU A 212 8.06 -12.22 17.79
C LEU A 212 7.49 -11.81 19.14
N GLY A 213 6.97 -12.75 19.94
CA GLY A 213 6.25 -12.44 21.17
C GLY A 213 5.00 -11.58 20.95
N CYS A 214 4.31 -11.83 19.83
CA CYS A 214 3.11 -11.11 19.43
C CYS A 214 2.07 -12.09 18.90
N VAL A 215 0.80 -11.84 19.19
CA VAL A 215 -0.33 -12.53 18.60
C VAL A 215 -0.83 -11.72 17.40
N PHE A 216 -1.10 -12.38 16.29
CA PHE A 216 -1.67 -11.75 15.09
C PHE A 216 -3.06 -12.30 14.83
N GLY A 217 -4.02 -11.40 14.60
CA GLY A 217 -5.34 -11.73 14.11
C GLY A 217 -5.40 -11.65 12.59
N PHE A 218 -6.07 -12.60 11.94
CA PHE A 218 -6.30 -12.62 10.50
C PHE A 218 -7.78 -12.87 10.17
N GLY A 219 -8.25 -12.38 9.03
CA GLY A 219 -9.60 -12.63 8.53
C GLY A 219 -10.62 -11.56 8.91
N LEU A 220 -11.92 -11.91 8.81
CA LEU A 220 -13.03 -10.94 8.77
C LEU A 220 -13.09 -9.99 9.98
N LEU A 221 -12.75 -10.48 11.19
CA LEU A 221 -12.78 -9.69 12.42
C LEU A 221 -11.52 -8.85 12.65
N HIS A 222 -10.53 -8.97 11.78
CA HIS A 222 -9.21 -8.37 11.92
C HIS A 222 -8.84 -7.51 10.72
N ARG A 223 -9.81 -7.14 9.88
CA ARG A 223 -9.63 -6.16 8.82
C ARG A 223 -9.42 -4.76 9.40
N ILE A 224 -8.80 -3.89 8.61
CA ILE A 224 -8.71 -2.47 8.94
C ILE A 224 -10.14 -1.89 8.97
N PRO A 225 -10.52 -1.15 10.04
CA PRO A 225 -11.86 -0.57 10.17
C PRO A 225 -12.24 0.44 9.08
#